data_AF-A0A4R2PK49-F1
#
_entry.id   AF-A0A4R2PK49-F1
#
_cell.length_a   1.000
_cell.length_b   1.000
_cell.length_c   1.000
_cell.angle_alpha   90.00
_cell.angle_beta   90.00
_cell.angle_gamma   90.00
#
_symmetry.space_group_name_H-M   'P 1'
#
loop_
_entity.id
_entity.type
_entity.pdbx_description
1 polymer ?
#
loop_
_entity_poly.entity_id
_entity_poly.type
_entity_poly.pdbx_seq_one_letter_code
_entity_poly.pdbx_strand_id
1 'polypeptide(L)'
;MSEKLAISDDYARGRRDGLRLALSILEAEEAKWEALLGGSASGRTNLTRAVRHKAYQVARKRVQTALNRLLPRSGSALPGEIASMLDRAGL
;
A
#
# COMPACT_ATOMS: atom_id res chain seq x y z
N MET A 1 -28.89 12.91 15.46
CA MET A 1 -27.75 12.17 16.05
C MET A 1 -27.28 10.98 15.20
N SER A 2 -28.19 10.28 14.50
CA SER A 2 -27.86 9.12 13.65
C SER A 2 -27.04 9.47 12.38
N GLU A 3 -27.35 10.59 11.72
CA GLU A 3 -26.65 11.05 10.51
C GLU A 3 -25.16 11.39 10.74
N LYS A 4 -24.83 12.00 11.88
CA LYS A 4 -23.45 12.35 12.25
C LYS A 4 -22.57 11.12 12.45
N LEU A 5 -23.15 10.01 12.90
CA LEU A 5 -22.46 8.72 13.05
C LEU A 5 -22.22 8.07 11.68
N ALA A 6 -23.19 8.18 10.76
CA ALA A 6 -23.04 7.67 9.40
C ALA A 6 -21.91 8.38 8.62
N ILE A 7 -21.83 9.71 8.69
CA ILE A 7 -20.74 10.50 8.06
C ILE A 7 -19.37 10.10 8.67
N SER A 8 -19.33 9.88 9.98
CA SER A 8 -18.10 9.47 10.66
C SER A 8 -17.62 8.07 10.24
N ASP A 9 -18.53 7.12 10.03
CA ASP A 9 -18.15 5.77 9.57
C ASP A 9 -17.70 5.77 8.11
N ASP A 10 -18.38 6.52 7.25
CA ASP A 10 -18.04 6.64 5.84
C ASP A 10 -16.63 7.25 5.65
N TYR A 11 -16.33 8.31 6.39
CA TYR A 11 -15.00 8.90 6.42
C TYR A 11 -13.92 7.93 6.95
N ALA A 12 -14.23 7.15 7.99
CA ALA A 12 -13.32 6.14 8.52
C ALA A 12 -13.06 5.02 7.51
N ARG A 13 -14.08 4.64 6.73
CA ARG A 13 -14.01 3.65 5.65
C ARG A 13 -13.13 4.16 4.51
N GLY A 14 -13.42 5.34 3.97
CA GLY A 14 -12.62 5.95 2.91
C GLY A 14 -11.14 6.10 3.28
N ARG A 15 -10.83 6.41 4.55
CA ARG A 15 -9.44 6.46 5.03
C ARG A 15 -8.75 5.09 5.01
N ARG A 16 -9.44 4.02 5.43
CA ARG A 16 -8.89 2.66 5.42
C ARG A 16 -8.65 2.19 3.99
N ASP A 17 -9.59 2.47 3.10
CA ASP A 17 -9.53 2.01 1.71
C ASP A 17 -8.44 2.75 0.93
N GLY A 18 -8.29 4.07 1.17
CA GLY A 18 -7.18 4.84 0.63
C GLY A 18 -5.80 4.32 1.06
N LEU A 19 -5.64 3.86 2.31
CA LEU A 19 -4.38 3.28 2.77
C LEU A 19 -4.09 1.89 2.18
N ARG A 20 -5.13 1.10 1.96
CA ARG A 20 -5.01 -0.21 1.30
C ARG A 20 -4.65 -0.05 -0.18
N LEU A 21 -5.23 0.95 -0.85
CA LEU A 21 -4.83 1.33 -2.20
C LEU A 21 -3.36 1.76 -2.24
N ALA A 22 -2.93 2.62 -1.30
CA ALA A 22 -1.54 3.05 -1.23
C ALA A 22 -0.56 1.89 -1.02
N LEU A 23 -0.91 0.89 -0.20
CA LEU A 23 -0.10 -0.33 -0.04
C LEU A 23 0.05 -1.10 -1.35
N SER A 24 -1.05 -1.27 -2.09
CA SER A 24 -1.08 -1.99 -3.36
C SER A 24 -0.18 -1.33 -4.41
N ILE A 25 -0.22 0.01 -4.51
CA ILE A 25 0.66 0.78 -5.40
C ILE A 25 2.13 0.65 -5.00
N LEU A 26 2.43 0.69 -3.70
CA LEU A 26 3.81 0.57 -3.21
C LEU A 26 4.38 -0.83 -3.46
N GLU A 27 3.56 -1.87 -3.36
CA GLU A 27 3.93 -3.25 -3.69
C GLU A 27 4.24 -3.43 -5.18
N ALA A 28 3.41 -2.85 -6.06
CA ALA A 28 3.67 -2.82 -7.50
C ALA A 28 5.02 -2.18 -7.86
N GLU A 29 5.29 -1.01 -7.26
CA GLU A 29 6.55 -0.30 -7.50
C GLU A 29 7.73 -1.08 -6.92
N GLU A 30 7.59 -1.67 -5.73
CA GLU A 30 8.62 -2.53 -5.13
C GLU A 30 9.00 -3.68 -6.07
N ALA A 31 8.02 -4.44 -6.57
CA ALA A 31 8.22 -5.56 -7.48
C ALA A 31 8.90 -5.14 -8.81
N LYS A 32 8.51 -3.98 -9.35
CA LYS A 32 9.14 -3.41 -10.55
C LYS A 32 10.63 -3.12 -10.33
N TRP A 33 11.00 -2.56 -9.19
CA TRP A 33 12.40 -2.25 -8.91
C TRP A 33 13.21 -3.48 -8.54
N GLU A 34 12.60 -4.45 -7.84
CA GLU A 34 13.20 -5.74 -7.53
C GLU A 34 13.62 -6.49 -8.81
N ALA A 35 12.73 -6.57 -9.80
CA ALA A 35 13.01 -7.20 -11.10
C ALA A 35 14.19 -6.56 -11.87
N LEU A 36 14.54 -5.31 -11.56
CA LEU A 36 15.62 -4.57 -12.22
C LEU A 36 16.97 -4.67 -11.48
N LEU A 37 17.02 -5.24 -10.28
CA LEU A 37 18.26 -5.34 -9.50
C LEU A 37 19.28 -6.24 -10.20
N GLY A 38 20.53 -5.78 -10.30
CA GLY A 38 21.62 -6.53 -10.96
C GLY A 38 21.50 -6.63 -12.48
N GLY A 39 20.39 -6.20 -13.09
CA GLY A 39 20.15 -6.27 -14.54
C GLY A 39 20.89 -5.23 -15.38
N SER A 40 21.87 -4.50 -14.82
CA SER A 40 22.70 -3.54 -15.56
C SER A 40 24.19 -3.85 -15.36
N ALA A 41 24.99 -3.70 -16.42
CA ALA A 41 26.45 -3.74 -16.33
C ALA A 41 27.04 -2.56 -15.55
N SER A 42 26.28 -1.47 -15.37
CA SER A 42 26.69 -0.30 -14.60
C SER A 42 26.40 -0.50 -13.12
N GLY A 43 27.46 -0.61 -12.30
CA GLY A 43 27.35 -0.68 -10.84
C GLY A 43 26.61 0.53 -10.24
N ARG A 44 26.80 1.73 -10.82
CA ARG A 44 26.08 2.96 -10.40
C ARG A 44 24.57 2.82 -10.63
N THR A 45 24.16 2.25 -11.76
CA THR A 45 22.75 2.03 -12.07
C THR A 45 22.13 1.03 -11.09
N ASN A 46 22.82 -0.06 -10.80
CA ASN A 46 22.36 -1.05 -9.82
C ASN A 46 22.25 -0.47 -8.41
N LEU A 47 23.21 0.38 -7.99
CA LEU A 47 23.15 1.07 -6.71
C LEU A 47 21.91 1.97 -6.60
N THR A 48 21.63 2.78 -7.63
CA THR A 48 20.43 3.64 -7.66
C THR A 48 19.14 2.82 -7.59
N ARG A 49 19.08 1.68 -8.31
CA ARG A 49 17.93 0.76 -8.26
C ARG A 49 17.74 0.16 -6.87
N ALA A 50 18.83 -0.25 -6.22
CA ALA A 50 18.80 -0.78 -4.85
C ALA A 50 18.30 0.26 -3.83
N VAL A 51 18.75 1.52 -3.96
CA VAL A 51 18.27 2.63 -3.11
C VAL A 51 16.77 2.86 -3.30
N ARG A 52 16.28 2.88 -4.54
CA ARG A 52 14.85 3.04 -4.83
C ARG A 52 14.02 1.90 -4.26
N HIS A 53 14.40 0.65 -4.52
CA HIS A 53 13.76 -0.54 -3.97
C HIS A 53 13.63 -0.45 -2.43
N LYS A 54 14.71 -0.10 -1.75
CA LYS A 54 14.70 0.08 -0.29
C LYS A 54 13.82 1.24 0.18
N ALA A 55 13.72 2.32 -0.60
CA ALA A 55 12.82 3.43 -0.29
C ALA A 55 11.35 3.02 -0.35
N TYR A 56 10.96 2.21 -1.35
CA TYR A 56 9.60 1.66 -1.44
C TYR A 56 9.28 0.72 -0.26
N GLN A 57 10.22 -0.15 0.14
CA GLN A 57 10.06 -0.98 1.34
C GLN A 57 9.77 -0.17 2.60
N VAL A 58 10.52 0.92 2.80
CA VAL A 58 10.30 1.82 3.95
C VAL A 58 8.93 2.50 3.86
N ALA A 59 8.54 2.99 2.68
CA ALA A 59 7.23 3.60 2.46
C ALA A 59 6.10 2.61 2.75
N ARG A 60 6.18 1.39 2.22
CA ARG A 60 5.20 0.31 2.43
C ARG A 60 5.03 0.03 3.91
N LYS A 61 6.12 -0.12 4.65
CA LYS A 61 6.09 -0.35 6.10
C LYS A 61 5.43 0.80 6.89
N ARG A 62 5.64 2.05 6.46
CA ARG A 62 4.99 3.22 7.09
C ARG A 62 3.49 3.25 6.83
N VAL A 63 3.07 2.98 5.60
CA VAL A 63 1.63 2.90 5.26
C VAL A 63 0.97 1.74 5.99
N GLN A 64 1.62 0.57 6.06
CA GLN A 64 1.13 -0.57 6.84
C GLN A 64 0.95 -0.19 8.32
N THR A 65 1.91 0.52 8.89
CA THR A 65 1.83 1.01 10.26
C THR A 65 0.65 1.96 10.46
N ALA A 66 0.40 2.87 9.51
CA ALA A 66 -0.74 3.77 9.56
C ALA A 66 -2.07 3.01 9.46
N LEU A 67 -2.17 2.04 8.55
CA LEU A 67 -3.35 1.17 8.42
C LEU A 67 -3.61 0.38 9.69
N ASN A 68 -2.58 -0.25 10.28
CA ASN A 68 -2.68 -1.01 11.53
C ASN A 68 -3.14 -0.15 12.72
N ARG A 69 -2.88 1.16 12.71
CA ARG A 69 -3.38 2.09 13.73
C ARG A 69 -4.85 2.45 13.55
N LEU A 70 -5.38 2.35 12.34
CA LEU A 70 -6.76 2.69 11.99
C LEU A 70 -7.70 1.49 11.98
N LEU A 71 -7.15 0.28 11.89
CA LEU A 71 -7.89 -0.95 12.12
C LEU A 71 -7.96 -1.21 13.64
N PRO A 72 -9.17 -1.34 14.22
CA PRO A 72 -9.29 -1.76 15.61
C PRO A 72 -8.64 -3.15 15.79
N ARG A 73 -8.02 -3.40 16.95
CA ARG A 73 -7.44 -4.73 17.28
C ARG A 73 -8.50 -5.86 17.27
N SER A 74 -9.78 -5.51 17.35
CA SER A 74 -10.92 -6.42 17.16
C SER A 74 -11.38 -6.35 15.70
N GLY A 75 -11.08 -7.42 14.96
CA GLY A 75 -11.11 -7.48 13.51
C GLY A 75 -12.43 -7.05 12.86
N SER A 76 -12.28 -6.33 11.76
CA SER A 76 -13.18 -6.43 10.61
C SER A 76 -12.31 -6.71 9.39
N ALA A 77 -12.57 -7.84 8.76
CA ALA A 77 -11.85 -8.31 7.58
C ALA A 77 -11.83 -7.24 6.48
N LEU A 78 -10.78 -7.27 5.66
CA LEU A 78 -10.69 -6.49 4.43
C LEU A 78 -11.95 -6.69 3.58
N PRO A 79 -12.69 -5.62 3.22
CA PRO A 79 -13.84 -5.72 2.32
C PRO A 79 -13.40 -6.25 0.95
N GLY A 80 -14.15 -7.21 0.39
CA GLY A 80 -13.84 -7.86 -0.90
C GLY A 80 -13.74 -6.91 -2.11
N GLU A 81 -14.19 -5.67 -1.95
CA GLU A 81 -14.08 -4.60 -2.95
C GLU A 81 -12.61 -4.25 -3.28
N ILE A 82 -11.72 -4.41 -2.30
CA ILE A 82 -10.28 -4.13 -2.47
C ILE A 82 -9.58 -5.27 -3.23
N ALA A 83 -10.03 -6.51 -3.06
CA ALA A 83 -9.57 -7.64 -3.87
C ALA A 83 -9.93 -7.45 -5.35
N SER A 84 -11.08 -6.85 -5.66
CA SER A 84 -11.49 -6.51 -7.03
C SER A 84 -10.70 -5.33 -7.64
N MET A 85 -10.19 -4.43 -6.81
CA MET A 85 -9.34 -3.31 -7.28
C MET A 85 -7.93 -3.77 -7.63
N LEU A 86 -7.40 -4.76 -6.91
CA LEU A 86 -6.13 -5.43 -7.21
C LEU A 86 -6.20 -6.12 -8.59
N ASP A 87 -7.23 -6.93 -8.79
CA ASP A 87 -7.48 -7.65 -10.05
C ASP A 87 -7.58 -6.70 -11.28
N ARG A 88 -8.13 -5.49 -11.09
CA ARG A 88 -8.22 -4.44 -12.13
C ARG A 88 -6.93 -3.66 -12.36
N ALA A 89 -6.05 -3.57 -11.36
CA ALA A 89 -4.78 -2.87 -11.49
C ALA A 89 -3.71 -3.72 -12.21
N GLY A 90 -4.01 -4.99 -12.51
CA GLY A 90 -3.02 -5.94 -13.02
C GLY A 90 -1.97 -6.28 -11.98
N LEU A 91 -2.34 -6.20 -10.69
CA LEU A 91 -1.50 -6.44 -9.52
C LEU A 91 -2.02 -7.63 -8.71
#